data_AF-A0A914P9M5-F1
#
_entry.id   AF-A0A914P9M5-F1
#
_cell.length_a   1.000
_cell.length_b   1.000
_cell.length_c   1.000
_cell.angle_alpha   90.00
_cell.angle_beta   90.00
_cell.angle_gamma   90.00
#
_symmetry.space_group_name_H-M   'P 1'
#
loop_
_entity.id
_entity.type
_entity.pdbx_description
1 polymer ?
#
loop_
_entity_poly.entity_id
_entity_poly.type
_entity_poly.pdbx_seq_one_letter_code
_entity_poly.pdbx_strand_id
1 'polypeptide(L)'
;MRGRFRFEVASLSMIERGVASVLFGTPPTATYQEALEDLLKAEEMDSGAIDNMLYLGKTYKALGNDKEARRWLSKTSKSEGIDFVDNEQIQEARKLLAEMAGGEEEDELQESDCDTAEEI
;
A
#
# COMPACT_ATOMS: atom_id res chain seq x y z
N MET A 1 5.89 14.94 -0.26
CA MET A 1 4.92 15.04 0.87
C MET A 1 3.42 15.03 0.51
N ARG A 2 2.94 15.52 -0.66
CA ARG A 2 1.49 15.51 -0.97
C ARG A 2 0.89 14.10 -1.13
N GLY A 3 1.64 13.16 -1.73
CA GLY A 3 1.24 11.77 -1.89
C GLY A 3 1.05 11.01 -0.57
N ARG A 4 1.98 11.18 0.38
CA ARG A 4 1.86 10.66 1.75
C ARG A 4 0.58 11.11 2.43
N PHE A 5 0.28 12.42 2.39
CA PHE A 5 -0.96 12.96 2.97
C PHE A 5 -2.21 12.35 2.34
N ARG A 6 -2.26 12.23 1.00
CA ARG A 6 -3.40 11.60 0.31
C ARG A 6 -3.54 10.12 0.66
N PHE A 7 -2.45 9.38 0.82
CA PHE A 7 -2.47 8.00 1.28
C PHE A 7 -3.05 7.86 2.70
N GLU A 8 -2.61 8.69 3.66
CA GLU A 8 -3.14 8.65 5.03
C GLU A 8 -4.63 9.03 5.08
N VAL A 9 -5.06 9.98 4.26
CA VAL A 9 -6.49 10.32 4.12
C VAL A 9 -7.27 9.16 3.50
N ALA A 10 -6.73 8.50 2.48
CA ALA A 10 -7.36 7.34 1.84
C ALA A 10 -7.47 6.14 2.81
N SER A 11 -6.48 5.90 3.67
CA SER A 11 -6.46 4.76 4.61
C SER A 11 -7.46 4.89 5.77
N LEU A 12 -7.65 6.09 6.31
CA LEU A 12 -8.62 6.36 7.39
C LEU A 12 -10.09 6.26 6.93
N SER A 13 -10.28 6.47 5.63
CA SER A 13 -11.57 6.89 5.14
C SER A 13 -12.59 5.77 4.95
N MET A 14 -12.27 4.47 4.96
CA MET A 14 -13.34 3.47 4.81
C MET A 14 -14.22 3.33 6.07
N ILE A 15 -13.64 3.42 7.27
CA ILE A 15 -14.36 3.28 8.55
C ILE A 15 -14.99 4.61 8.97
N GLU A 16 -14.20 5.70 8.93
CA GLU A 16 -14.68 7.02 9.36
C GLU A 16 -15.67 7.63 8.35
N ARG A 17 -15.59 7.34 7.04
CA ARG A 17 -16.61 7.83 6.08
C ARG A 17 -17.97 7.19 6.33
N GLY A 18 -18.04 5.96 6.82
CA GLY A 18 -19.31 5.33 7.20
C GLY A 18 -20.03 6.11 8.31
N VAL A 19 -19.26 6.57 9.30
CA VAL A 19 -19.79 7.33 10.46
C VAL A 19 -19.98 8.82 10.11
N ALA A 20 -19.03 9.44 9.40
CA ALA A 20 -19.05 10.85 9.06
C ALA A 20 -20.09 11.20 7.98
N SER A 21 -20.36 10.31 7.02
CA SER A 21 -21.41 10.55 6.00
C SER A 21 -22.81 10.58 6.59
N VAL A 22 -23.04 9.77 7.64
CA VAL A 22 -24.32 9.75 8.37
C VAL A 22 -24.51 11.02 9.21
N LEU A 23 -23.42 11.65 9.69
CA LEU A 23 -23.48 12.75 10.65
C LEU A 23 -23.24 14.15 10.04
N PHE A 24 -22.41 14.29 9.00
CA PHE A 24 -21.85 15.58 8.57
C PHE A 24 -21.88 15.84 7.04
N GLY A 25 -22.43 14.93 6.24
CA GLY A 25 -22.38 15.00 4.77
C GLY A 25 -21.08 14.44 4.18
N THR A 26 -20.84 14.58 2.87
CA THR A 26 -19.72 13.93 2.16
C THR A 26 -18.38 14.61 2.48
N PRO A 27 -17.44 13.96 3.20
CA PRO A 27 -16.13 14.54 3.49
C PRO A 27 -15.26 14.62 2.22
N PRO A 28 -14.22 15.49 2.19
CA PRO A 28 -13.26 15.51 1.09
C PRO A 28 -12.69 14.10 0.89
N THR A 29 -12.80 13.59 -0.34
CA THR A 29 -12.37 12.24 -0.69
C THR A 29 -10.99 12.33 -1.35
N ALA A 30 -10.05 11.51 -0.90
CA ALA A 30 -8.85 11.19 -1.64
C ALA A 30 -8.87 9.69 -1.89
N THR A 31 -8.55 9.29 -3.11
CA THR A 31 -8.47 7.90 -3.53
C THR A 31 -7.01 7.42 -3.54
N TYR A 32 -6.80 6.11 -3.45
CA TYR A 32 -5.46 5.55 -3.62
C TYR A 32 -4.92 5.83 -5.04
N GLN A 33 -5.79 5.99 -6.04
CA GLN A 33 -5.43 6.39 -7.40
C GLN A 33 -4.83 7.81 -7.44
N GLU A 34 -5.48 8.79 -6.80
CA GLU A 34 -4.95 10.16 -6.73
C GLU A 34 -3.68 10.28 -5.88
N ALA A 35 -3.52 9.42 -4.87
CA ALA A 35 -2.27 9.29 -4.14
C ALA A 35 -1.17 8.72 -5.05
N LEU A 36 -1.50 7.68 -5.83
CA LEU A 36 -0.56 7.05 -6.77
C LEU A 36 -0.06 8.04 -7.82
N GLU A 37 -0.96 8.80 -8.46
CA GLU A 37 -0.59 9.83 -9.45
C GLU A 37 0.38 10.86 -8.87
N ASP A 38 0.13 11.33 -7.65
CA ASP A 38 0.98 12.30 -6.97
C ASP A 38 2.36 11.73 -6.63
N LEU A 39 2.41 10.47 -6.16
CA LEU A 39 3.65 9.79 -5.80
C LEU A 39 4.51 9.46 -7.04
N LEU A 40 3.88 9.05 -8.14
CA LEU A 40 4.57 8.80 -9.41
C LEU A 40 5.14 10.11 -9.97
N LYS A 41 4.37 11.20 -9.92
CA LYS A 41 4.87 12.51 -10.34
C LYS A 41 6.02 13.01 -9.47
N ALA A 42 5.98 12.73 -8.16
CA ALA A 42 7.11 13.03 -7.28
C ALA A 42 8.35 12.22 -7.66
N GLU A 43 8.19 10.94 -7.97
CA GLU A 43 9.28 10.05 -8.42
C GLU A 43 9.91 10.49 -9.75
N GLU A 44 9.11 11.02 -10.68
CA GLU A 44 9.61 11.59 -11.94
C GLU A 44 10.48 12.84 -11.73
N MET A 45 10.21 13.61 -10.67
CA MET A 45 10.92 14.84 -10.36
C MET A 45 12.16 14.59 -9.49
N ASP A 46 12.06 13.70 -8.51
CA ASP A 46 13.12 13.34 -7.58
C ASP A 46 13.05 11.82 -7.32
N SER A 47 13.86 11.09 -8.07
CA SER A 47 13.82 9.63 -8.08
C SER A 47 14.54 9.04 -6.88
N GLY A 48 13.95 8.01 -6.28
CA GLY A 48 14.61 7.21 -5.25
C GLY A 48 14.51 7.75 -3.83
N ALA A 49 13.65 8.74 -3.57
CA ALA A 49 13.33 9.16 -2.21
C ALA A 49 12.69 7.99 -1.44
N ILE A 50 13.29 7.61 -0.30
CA ILE A 50 12.91 6.41 0.48
C ILE A 50 11.45 6.48 0.92
N ASP A 51 11.02 7.65 1.39
CA ASP A 51 9.64 7.90 1.78
C ASP A 51 8.67 7.70 0.60
N ASN A 52 8.99 8.28 -0.56
CA ASN A 52 8.17 8.19 -1.77
C ASN A 52 8.04 6.73 -2.25
N MET A 53 9.15 6.00 -2.31
CA MET A 53 9.15 4.59 -2.71
C MET A 53 8.36 3.70 -1.76
N LEU A 54 8.47 3.92 -0.44
CA LEU A 54 7.67 3.21 0.56
C LEU A 54 6.17 3.45 0.32
N TYR A 55 5.76 4.72 0.15
CA TYR A 55 4.37 5.07 -0.06
C TYR A 55 3.84 4.59 -1.42
N LEU A 56 4.66 4.54 -2.48
CA LEU A 56 4.30 3.87 -3.73
C LEU A 56 3.98 2.39 -3.50
N GLY A 57 4.84 1.68 -2.77
CA GLY A 57 4.62 0.28 -2.40
C GLY A 57 3.31 0.07 -1.63
N LYS A 58 3.08 0.88 -0.59
CA LYS A 58 1.85 0.83 0.23
C LYS A 58 0.60 1.16 -0.60
N THR A 59 0.68 2.12 -1.52
CA THR A 59 -0.43 2.53 -2.38
C THR A 59 -0.79 1.45 -3.39
N TYR A 60 0.19 0.83 -4.05
CA TYR A 60 -0.05 -0.30 -4.95
C TYR A 60 -0.65 -1.51 -4.22
N LYS A 61 -0.19 -1.80 -3.00
CA LYS A 61 -0.78 -2.86 -2.15
C LYS A 61 -2.26 -2.56 -1.87
N ALA A 62 -2.58 -1.32 -1.49
CA ALA A 62 -3.96 -0.90 -1.22
C ALA A 62 -4.87 -0.94 -2.47
N LEU A 63 -4.28 -0.87 -3.67
CA LEU A 63 -4.96 -1.02 -4.95
C LEU A 63 -5.05 -2.49 -5.43
N GLY A 64 -4.55 -3.46 -4.65
CA GLY A 64 -4.52 -4.88 -5.03
C GLY A 64 -3.48 -5.22 -6.12
N ASN A 65 -2.53 -4.33 -6.40
CA ASN A 65 -1.47 -4.57 -7.37
C ASN A 65 -0.20 -5.05 -6.65
N ASP A 66 -0.21 -6.31 -6.22
CA ASP A 66 0.88 -6.87 -5.41
C ASP A 66 2.21 -6.97 -6.16
N LYS A 67 2.16 -7.08 -7.48
CA LYS A 67 3.37 -7.08 -8.32
C LYS A 67 4.13 -5.76 -8.19
N GLU A 68 3.45 -4.64 -8.43
CA GLU A 68 4.10 -3.32 -8.30
C GLU A 68 4.37 -2.97 -6.84
N ALA A 69 3.51 -3.37 -5.90
CA ALA A 69 3.76 -3.19 -4.47
C ALA A 69 5.08 -3.86 -4.05
N ARG A 70 5.27 -5.15 -4.38
CA ARG A 70 6.52 -5.87 -4.12
C ARG A 70 7.71 -5.21 -4.80
N ARG A 71 7.56 -4.74 -6.04
CA ARG A 71 8.62 -4.05 -6.76
C ARG A 71 9.10 -2.80 -6.02
N TRP A 72 8.19 -1.94 -5.57
CA TRP A 72 8.55 -0.71 -4.86
C TRP A 72 9.08 -0.98 -3.45
N LEU A 73 8.43 -1.85 -2.68
CA LEU A 73 8.92 -2.23 -1.34
C LEU A 73 10.30 -2.92 -1.40
N SER A 74 10.56 -3.69 -2.46
CA SER A 74 11.87 -4.31 -2.68
C SER A 74 12.96 -3.29 -3.02
N LYS A 75 12.62 -2.19 -3.70
CA LYS A 75 13.56 -1.09 -3.91
C LYS A 75 13.85 -0.40 -2.58
N THR A 76 12.82 -0.01 -1.85
CA THR A 76 12.95 0.65 -0.54
C THR A 76 13.77 -0.18 0.44
N SER A 77 13.51 -1.49 0.56
CA SER A 77 14.21 -2.35 1.53
C SER A 77 15.72 -2.53 1.26
N LYS A 78 16.16 -2.22 0.04
CA LYS A 78 17.56 -2.28 -0.44
C LYS A 78 18.25 -0.92 -0.43
N SER A 79 17.54 0.16 -0.14
CA SER A 79 18.14 1.49 0.00
C SER A 79 19.04 1.56 1.22
N GLU A 80 20.01 2.46 1.18
CA GLU A 80 20.83 2.82 2.34
C GLU A 80 20.18 4.01 3.07
N GLY A 81 19.82 3.84 4.33
CA GLY A 81 19.20 4.91 5.12
C GLY A 81 20.24 5.94 5.54
N ILE A 82 19.95 7.22 5.29
CA ILE A 82 20.83 8.34 5.64
C ILE A 82 20.60 8.75 7.10
N ASP A 83 19.35 8.68 7.55
CA ASP A 83 18.97 9.04 8.91
C ASP A 83 18.13 7.95 9.61
N PHE A 84 17.68 8.25 10.82
CA PHE A 84 16.85 7.33 11.61
C PHE A 84 15.50 7.04 10.93
N VAL A 85 14.89 8.05 10.30
CA VAL A 85 13.58 7.93 9.65
C VAL A 85 13.67 7.02 8.43
N ASP A 86 14.71 7.18 7.62
CA ASP A 86 14.96 6.30 6.47
C ASP A 86 15.10 4.84 6.93
N ASN A 87 15.85 4.61 8.01
CA ASN A 87 16.02 3.26 8.54
C ASN A 87 14.70 2.65 9.04
N GLU A 88 13.84 3.43 9.70
CA GLU A 88 12.49 2.97 10.08
C GLU A 88 11.65 2.60 8.85
N GLN A 89 11.67 3.43 7.80
CA GLN A 89 10.94 3.21 6.56
C GLN A 89 11.43 1.98 5.79
N ILE A 90 12.75 1.76 5.77
CA ILE A 90 13.39 0.57 5.21
C ILE A 90 12.93 -0.69 5.97
N GLN A 91 12.86 -0.64 7.30
CA GLN A 91 12.39 -1.77 8.11
C GLN A 91 10.88 -2.01 7.91
N GLU A 92 10.07 -0.96 7.78
CA GLU A 92 8.65 -1.09 7.45
C GLU A 92 8.46 -1.78 6.10
N ALA A 93 9.25 -1.41 5.08
CA ALA A 93 9.21 -2.07 3.78
C ALA A 93 9.54 -3.57 3.86
N ARG A 94 10.53 -3.95 4.67
CA ARG A 94 10.89 -5.37 4.90
C ARG A 94 9.77 -6.13 5.59
N LYS A 95 9.14 -5.52 6.59
CA LYS A 95 8.01 -6.14 7.29
C LYS A 95 6.83 -6.38 6.34
N LEU A 96 6.47 -5.38 5.54
CA LEU A 96 5.39 -5.50 4.55
C LEU A 96 5.67 -6.59 3.51
N LEU A 97 6.92 -6.72 3.04
CA LEU A 97 7.31 -7.80 2.12
C LEU A 97 7.16 -9.19 2.76
N ALA A 98 7.52 -9.33 4.04
CA ALA A 98 7.36 -10.60 4.76
C ALA A 98 5.88 -10.96 4.95
N GLU A 99 5.04 -9.99 5.31
CA GLU A 99 3.58 -10.17 5.40
C GLU A 99 2.98 -10.60 4.06
N MET A 100 3.41 -10.00 2.95
CA MET A 100 2.94 -10.35 1.61
C MET A 100 3.42 -11.72 1.11
N ALA A 101 4.51 -12.25 1.65
CA ALA A 101 4.97 -13.61 1.36
C ALA A 101 4.21 -14.67 2.16
N GLY A 102 3.72 -14.33 3.35
CA GLY A 102 2.91 -15.24 4.18
C GLY A 102 1.45 -15.36 3.74
N GLY A 103 0.93 -14.41 2.96
CA GLY A 103 -0.46 -14.46 2.45
C GLY A 103 -0.67 -15.42 1.27
N GLU A 104 0.40 -15.78 0.55
CA GLU A 104 0.30 -16.68 -0.61
C GLU A 104 -0.09 -18.13 -0.21
N GLU A 105 0.17 -18.55 1.04
CA GLU A 105 -0.26 -19.86 1.56
C GLU A 105 -1.76 -19.93 1.89
N GLU A 106 -2.43 -18.80 2.18
CA GLU A 106 -3.87 -18.78 2.53
C GLU A 106 -4.78 -18.74 1.29
N ASP A 107 -4.33 -18.11 0.20
CA ASP A 107 -5.09 -18.04 -1.07
C ASP A 107 -5.12 -19.39 -1.81
N GLU A 108 -4.03 -20.19 -1.78
CA GLU A 108 -4.01 -21.54 -2.38
C GLU A 108 -4.93 -22.53 -1.63
N LEU A 109 -5.09 -22.37 -0.32
CA LEU A 109 -5.97 -23.22 0.50
C LEU A 109 -7.46 -22.94 0.29
N GLN A 110 -7.84 -21.74 -0.18
CA GLN A 110 -9.23 -21.44 -0.51
C GLN A 110 -9.62 -21.88 -1.93
N GLU A 111 -8.69 -21.93 -2.89
CA GLU A 111 -8.96 -22.49 -4.21
C GLU A 111 -9.08 -24.04 -4.17
N SER A 112 -8.32 -24.72 -3.30
CA SER A 112 -8.42 -26.19 -3.19
C SER A 112 -9.74 -26.69 -2.56
N ASP A 113 -10.38 -25.87 -1.73
CA ASP A 113 -11.63 -26.23 -1.04
C ASP A 113 -12.89 -26.01 -1.90
N CYS A 114 -12.78 -25.39 -3.08
CA CYS A 114 -13.91 -25.19 -3.99
C CYS A 114 -14.10 -26.31 -5.04
N ASP A 115 -13.10 -27.17 -5.25
CA ASP A 115 -13.11 -28.15 -6.37
C ASP A 115 -13.52 -29.58 -5.95
N THR A 116 -14.01 -29.79 -4.72
CA THR A 116 -14.45 -31.13 -4.24
C THR A 116 -15.95 -31.23 -3.96
N ALA A 117 -16.78 -30.33 -4.50
CA ALA A 117 -18.23 -30.31 -4.26
C ALA A 117 -19.08 -30.66 -5.50
N GLU A 118 -18.53 -31.33 -6.51
CA GLU A 118 -19.30 -31.76 -7.69
C GLU A 118 -18.97 -33.20 -8.13
N GLU A 119 -19.01 -34.17 -7.21
CA GLU A 119 -19.07 -35.59 -7.62
C GLU A 119 -19.62 -36.54 -6.53
N ILE A 120 -20.89 -36.37 -6.09
CA ILE A 120 -21.76 -37.49 -5.62
C ILE A 120 -23.22 -37.21 -5.97
#